data_AF-A0A1W9IXJ0-F1
#
_entry.id   AF-A0A1W9IXJ0-F1
#
_cell.length_a   1.000
_cell.length_b   1.000
_cell.length_c   1.000
_cell.angle_alpha   90.00
_cell.angle_beta   90.00
_cell.angle_gamma   90.00
#
_symmetry.space_group_name_H-M   'P 1'
#
loop_
_entity.id
_entity.type
_entity.pdbx_description
1 polymer ?
#
loop_
_entity_poly.entity_id
_entity_poly.type
_entity_poly.pdbx_seq_one_letter_code
_entity_poly.pdbx_strand_id
1 'polypeptide(L)'
;MKRLIALFGIGACLSACVDLKEVREFASESAKFSAYTELTTHFRDTYEREKLYLDPTNAEVEATNDAGRKKVYPDLIKLHDRAALYLKTLAKLAGDDTFDLSKSIGTVGDAVKENPSFGIESKQVDAYVKTGTTIAKWITSGIQQRAVRDMLLEGKDDFETILEGMDNLLRLYKKTHENEKKIVLGFLEISMITHPPQDPIVATLAKAYIQDKQEKYSAAEVKYAAAEKGIKKIAEGHSALHKHAQDLSVDELKPLIKNLSQDIQALRVHLQAARS
;
A
#
# COMPACT_ATOMS: atom_id res chain seq x y z
N MET A 1 64.78 11.47 -39.14
CA MET A 1 63.33 11.28 -39.38
C MET A 1 62.81 10.26 -38.37
N LYS A 2 62.50 10.66 -37.12
CA LYS A 2 61.18 11.02 -36.56
C LYS A 2 60.10 9.91 -36.64
N ARG A 3 60.11 9.08 -35.59
CA ARG A 3 59.02 8.56 -34.74
C ARG A 3 57.93 7.66 -35.36
N LEU A 4 57.97 6.38 -34.96
CA LEU A 4 56.86 5.42 -35.04
C LEU A 4 55.65 5.96 -34.27
N ILE A 5 54.49 5.90 -34.91
CA ILE A 5 53.18 6.25 -34.36
C ILE A 5 52.65 5.04 -33.57
N ALA A 6 52.42 5.24 -32.28
CA ALA A 6 51.76 4.28 -31.41
C ALA A 6 50.26 4.22 -31.76
N LEU A 7 49.77 3.02 -32.09
CA LEU A 7 48.34 2.75 -32.23
C LEU A 7 47.68 2.81 -30.85
N PHE A 8 46.84 3.80 -30.64
CA PHE A 8 45.97 3.92 -29.47
C PHE A 8 44.76 3.00 -29.68
N GLY A 9 44.73 1.87 -28.98
CA GLY A 9 43.57 0.98 -28.96
C GLY A 9 42.42 1.63 -28.20
N ILE A 10 41.43 2.14 -28.94
CA ILE A 10 40.16 2.60 -28.37
C ILE A 10 39.37 1.35 -27.98
N GLY A 11 39.47 0.95 -26.71
CA GLY A 11 38.56 0.00 -26.10
C GLY A 11 37.18 0.64 -25.99
N ALA A 12 36.30 0.31 -26.94
CA ALA A 12 34.88 0.58 -26.82
C ALA A 12 34.33 -0.26 -25.66
N CYS A 13 34.25 0.33 -24.46
CA CYS A 13 33.37 -0.15 -23.41
C CYS A 13 31.93 -0.03 -23.93
N LEU A 14 31.45 -1.07 -24.60
CA LEU A 14 30.03 -1.30 -24.80
C LEU A 14 29.44 -1.52 -23.40
N SER A 15 29.03 -0.43 -22.75
CA SER A 15 28.11 -0.50 -21.62
C SER A 15 26.81 -1.06 -22.16
N ALA A 16 26.68 -2.39 -22.12
CA ALA A 16 25.42 -3.06 -22.39
C ALA A 16 24.38 -2.45 -21.46
N CYS A 17 23.44 -1.69 -22.01
CA CYS A 17 22.26 -1.24 -21.27
C CYS A 17 21.52 -2.51 -20.84
N VAL A 18 21.59 -2.85 -19.55
CA VAL A 18 20.79 -3.94 -19.00
C VAL A 18 19.32 -3.55 -19.14
N ASP A 19 18.53 -4.42 -19.77
CA ASP A 19 17.08 -4.25 -19.86
C ASP A 19 16.48 -4.45 -18.48
N LEU A 20 15.91 -3.38 -17.91
CA LEU A 20 15.27 -3.36 -16.59
C LEU A 20 13.73 -3.27 -16.70
N LYS A 21 13.18 -3.64 -17.87
CA LYS A 21 11.75 -3.56 -18.14
C LYS A 21 10.88 -4.23 -17.06
N GLU A 22 11.19 -5.45 -16.65
CA GLU A 22 10.40 -6.18 -15.65
C GLU A 22 10.46 -5.48 -14.28
N VAL A 23 11.63 -4.96 -13.88
CA VAL A 23 11.81 -4.19 -12.65
C VAL A 23 10.94 -2.93 -12.69
N ARG A 24 10.97 -2.23 -13.84
CA ARG A 24 10.17 -1.04 -14.09
C ARG A 24 8.67 -1.31 -13.98
N GLU A 25 8.18 -2.33 -14.69
CA GLU A 25 6.76 -2.70 -14.72
C GLU A 25 6.27 -3.13 -13.33
N PHE A 26 7.05 -3.95 -12.63
CA PHE A 26 6.75 -4.33 -11.24
C PHE A 26 6.68 -3.11 -10.32
N ALA A 27 7.71 -2.26 -10.34
CA ALA A 27 7.77 -1.09 -9.47
C ALA A 27 6.64 -0.09 -9.78
N SER A 28 6.30 0.09 -11.06
CA SER A 28 5.22 0.98 -11.50
C SER A 28 3.84 0.48 -11.04
N GLU A 29 3.52 -0.81 -11.24
CA GLU A 29 2.24 -1.36 -10.77
C GLU A 29 2.16 -1.42 -9.24
N SER A 30 3.26 -1.76 -8.57
CA SER A 30 3.35 -1.73 -7.10
C SER A 30 3.14 -0.33 -6.56
N ALA A 31 3.73 0.70 -7.18
CA ALA A 31 3.56 2.09 -6.78
C ALA A 31 2.09 2.55 -6.86
N LYS A 32 1.41 2.18 -7.94
CA LYS A 32 -0.03 2.47 -8.13
C LYS A 32 -0.88 1.76 -7.09
N PHE A 33 -0.51 0.52 -6.74
CA PHE A 33 -1.18 -0.24 -5.68
C PHE A 33 -0.96 0.37 -4.29
N SER A 34 0.29 0.67 -3.91
CA SER A 34 0.61 1.24 -2.59
C SER A 34 -0.07 2.59 -2.34
N ALA A 35 -0.34 3.36 -3.40
CA ALA A 35 -1.08 4.62 -3.34
C ALA A 35 -2.60 4.44 -3.10
N TYR A 36 -3.11 3.21 -3.05
CA TYR A 36 -4.51 2.94 -2.73
C TYR A 36 -4.77 3.15 -1.24
N THR A 37 -5.57 4.17 -0.92
CA THR A 37 -5.84 4.62 0.46
C THR A 37 -7.31 4.48 0.87
N GLU A 38 -8.16 3.93 0.01
CA GLU A 38 -9.61 3.86 0.25
C GLU A 38 -9.97 3.06 1.50
N LEU A 39 -9.27 1.97 1.82
CA LEU A 39 -9.50 1.21 3.05
C LEU A 39 -9.08 1.99 4.31
N THR A 40 -8.09 2.86 4.19
CA THR A 40 -7.67 3.77 5.27
C THR A 40 -8.72 4.85 5.51
N THR A 41 -9.33 5.37 4.43
CA THR A 41 -10.49 6.27 4.52
C THR A 41 -11.71 5.57 5.09
N HIS A 42 -12.00 4.34 4.62
CA HIS A 42 -13.08 3.51 5.14
C HIS A 42 -12.92 3.28 6.64
N PHE A 43 -11.71 2.96 7.09
CA PHE A 43 -11.36 2.83 8.51
C PHE A 43 -11.60 4.12 9.29
N ARG A 44 -11.12 5.27 8.80
CA ARG A 44 -11.35 6.59 9.42
C ARG A 44 -12.84 6.86 9.63
N ASP A 45 -13.68 6.52 8.64
CA ASP A 45 -15.10 6.87 8.62
C ASP A 45 -16.01 5.82 9.27
N THR A 46 -15.45 4.85 10.01
CA THR A 46 -16.23 3.78 10.67
C THR A 46 -17.37 4.32 11.53
N TYR A 47 -17.08 5.32 12.37
CA TYR A 47 -18.08 5.89 13.29
C TYR A 47 -19.29 6.47 12.57
N GLU A 48 -19.07 7.16 11.44
CA GLU A 48 -20.16 7.77 10.69
C GLU A 48 -21.14 6.73 10.13
N ARG A 49 -20.65 5.51 9.86
CA ARG A 49 -21.46 4.39 9.36
C ARG A 49 -22.17 3.63 10.47
N GLU A 50 -21.56 3.51 11.66
CA GLU A 50 -22.12 2.72 12.77
C GLU A 50 -22.94 3.53 13.76
N LYS A 51 -22.77 4.86 13.86
CA LYS A 51 -23.35 5.69 14.95
C LYS A 51 -24.85 5.54 15.17
N LEU A 52 -25.62 5.24 14.12
CA LEU A 52 -27.08 5.07 14.21
C LEU A 52 -27.48 3.70 14.79
N TYR A 53 -26.54 2.79 14.90
CA TYR A 53 -26.72 1.39 15.30
C TYR A 53 -26.03 1.09 16.64
N LEU A 54 -25.33 2.07 17.21
CA LEU A 54 -24.62 1.91 18.46
C LEU A 54 -25.60 1.79 19.63
N ASP A 55 -25.26 0.87 20.53
CA ASP A 55 -25.84 0.88 21.87
C ASP A 55 -25.44 2.19 22.57
N PRO A 56 -26.40 2.94 23.17
CA PRO A 56 -26.10 4.18 23.89
C PRO A 56 -24.99 4.05 24.95
N THR A 57 -24.83 2.86 25.55
CA THR A 57 -23.79 2.58 26.55
C THR A 57 -22.37 2.55 25.97
N ASN A 58 -22.23 2.33 24.65
CA ASN A 58 -20.95 2.28 23.95
C ASN A 58 -20.65 3.53 23.13
N ALA A 59 -21.61 4.45 23.00
CA ALA A 59 -21.51 5.61 22.10
C ALA A 59 -20.31 6.52 22.41
N GLU A 60 -20.01 6.76 23.69
CA GLU A 60 -18.88 7.59 24.11
C GLU A 60 -17.52 6.94 23.81
N VAL A 61 -17.43 5.63 23.99
CA VAL A 61 -16.22 4.85 23.68
C VAL A 61 -15.95 4.89 22.17
N GLU A 62 -16.98 4.68 21.34
CA GLU A 62 -16.80 4.71 19.88
C GLU A 62 -16.54 6.11 19.33
N ALA A 63 -17.10 7.16 19.95
CA ALA A 63 -16.74 8.54 19.62
C ALA A 63 -15.27 8.86 19.99
N THR A 64 -14.77 8.30 21.09
CA THR A 64 -13.36 8.44 21.47
C THR A 64 -12.44 7.70 20.49
N ASN A 65 -12.81 6.48 20.12
CA ASN A 65 -12.09 5.71 19.10
C ASN A 65 -12.07 6.45 17.75
N ASP A 66 -13.19 7.06 17.36
CA ASP A 66 -13.30 7.89 16.16
C ASP A 66 -12.32 9.07 16.16
N ALA A 67 -12.27 9.82 17.26
CA ALA A 67 -11.33 10.91 17.42
C ALA A 67 -9.88 10.43 17.27
N GLY A 68 -9.55 9.27 17.85
CA GLY A 68 -8.26 8.60 17.67
C GLY A 68 -7.96 8.29 16.20
N ARG A 69 -8.88 7.62 15.50
CA ARG A 69 -8.76 7.28 14.07
C ARG A 69 -8.54 8.52 13.20
N LYS A 70 -9.33 9.58 13.42
CA LYS A 70 -9.23 10.85 12.69
C LYS A 70 -7.89 11.57 12.99
N LYS A 71 -7.42 11.52 14.24
CA LYS A 71 -6.12 12.12 14.64
C LYS A 71 -4.95 11.44 13.93
N VAL A 72 -4.93 10.10 13.86
CA VAL A 72 -3.81 9.36 13.25
C VAL A 72 -3.87 9.29 11.72
N TYR A 73 -5.05 9.48 11.13
CA TYR A 73 -5.29 9.32 9.68
C TYR A 73 -4.24 9.99 8.77
N PRO A 74 -3.84 11.27 8.98
CA PRO A 74 -2.84 11.90 8.13
C PRO A 74 -1.49 11.16 8.11
N ASP A 75 -1.09 10.57 9.23
CA ASP A 75 0.17 9.82 9.33
C ASP A 75 0.06 8.44 8.70
N LEU A 76 -1.12 7.80 8.77
CA LEU A 76 -1.39 6.55 8.05
C LEU A 76 -1.28 6.75 6.54
N ILE A 77 -1.82 7.85 6.01
CA ILE A 77 -1.70 8.20 4.59
C ILE A 77 -0.24 8.41 4.18
N LYS A 78 0.57 9.05 5.02
CA LYS A 78 2.00 9.24 4.73
C LYS A 78 2.75 7.91 4.57
N LEU A 79 2.41 6.86 5.34
CA LEU A 79 3.02 5.54 5.17
C LEU A 79 2.76 4.97 3.77
N HIS A 80 1.53 5.07 3.26
CA HIS A 80 1.18 4.69 1.88
C HIS A 80 1.98 5.51 0.86
N ASP A 81 2.03 6.83 1.05
CA ASP A 81 2.76 7.74 0.15
C ASP A 81 4.25 7.41 0.11
N ARG A 82 4.86 7.04 1.25
CA ARG A 82 6.27 6.66 1.33
C ARG A 82 6.56 5.36 0.61
N ALA A 83 5.74 4.33 0.81
CA ALA A 83 5.87 3.08 0.06
C ALA A 83 5.72 3.31 -1.44
N ALA A 84 4.71 4.11 -1.84
CA ALA A 84 4.52 4.49 -3.23
C ALA A 84 5.72 5.28 -3.78
N LEU A 85 6.29 6.22 -3.04
CA LEU A 85 7.45 7.00 -3.48
C LEU A 85 8.70 6.13 -3.65
N TYR A 86 8.94 5.19 -2.74
CA TYR A 86 10.01 4.21 -2.89
C TYR A 86 9.87 3.48 -4.24
N LEU A 87 8.68 2.93 -4.52
CA LEU A 87 8.43 2.17 -5.74
C LEU A 87 8.44 3.05 -7.02
N LYS A 88 7.94 4.29 -6.95
CA LYS A 88 8.06 5.26 -8.06
C LYS A 88 9.51 5.60 -8.36
N THR A 89 10.33 5.75 -7.32
CA THR A 89 11.76 6.02 -7.47
C THR A 89 12.45 4.82 -8.11
N LEU A 90 12.14 3.60 -7.66
CA LEU A 90 12.65 2.37 -8.26
C LEU A 90 12.23 2.25 -9.74
N ALA A 91 10.96 2.52 -10.07
CA ALA A 91 10.48 2.53 -11.44
C ALA A 91 11.21 3.56 -12.30
N LYS A 92 11.39 4.78 -11.79
CA LYS A 92 12.12 5.85 -12.48
C LYS A 92 13.57 5.48 -12.75
N LEU A 93 14.26 4.93 -11.75
CA LEU A 93 15.61 4.41 -11.92
C LEU A 93 15.64 3.23 -12.90
N ALA A 94 14.58 2.42 -13.01
CA ALA A 94 14.47 1.39 -14.03
C ALA A 94 14.02 1.92 -15.42
N GLY A 95 13.89 3.25 -15.59
CA GLY A 95 13.57 3.90 -16.87
C GLY A 95 12.08 4.18 -17.08
N ASP A 96 11.33 4.43 -16.00
CA ASP A 96 9.96 4.97 -16.05
C ASP A 96 9.97 6.50 -15.96
N ASP A 97 9.52 7.16 -17.03
CA ASP A 97 9.50 8.61 -17.11
C ASP A 97 8.17 9.21 -16.67
N THR A 98 7.19 8.36 -16.31
CA THR A 98 5.82 8.80 -16.01
C THR A 98 5.64 9.41 -14.62
N PHE A 99 6.59 9.19 -13.70
CA PHE A 99 6.48 9.65 -12.33
C PHE A 99 7.21 10.98 -12.08
N ASP A 100 6.44 11.92 -11.52
CA ASP A 100 6.95 13.14 -10.90
C ASP A 100 7.34 12.86 -9.44
N LEU A 101 8.64 13.00 -9.15
CA LEU A 101 9.23 12.81 -7.82
C LEU A 101 9.44 14.14 -7.06
N SER A 102 9.02 15.28 -7.62
CA SER A 102 9.21 16.61 -7.01
C SER A 102 8.39 16.82 -5.73
N LYS A 103 7.38 15.98 -5.50
CA LYS A 103 6.54 16.05 -4.31
C LYS A 103 7.31 15.56 -3.08
N SER A 104 7.60 16.49 -2.17
CA SER A 104 8.09 16.13 -0.85
C SER A 104 6.99 15.46 -0.04
N ILE A 105 7.33 14.36 0.62
CA ILE A 105 6.46 13.75 1.63
C ILE A 105 6.98 14.22 2.98
N GLY A 106 6.13 14.94 3.73
CA GLY A 106 6.45 15.44 5.07
C GLY A 106 6.77 14.32 6.06
N THR A 107 7.18 14.65 7.28
CA THR A 107 7.47 13.63 8.30
C THR A 107 6.18 12.96 8.81
N VAL A 108 6.26 11.67 9.17
CA VAL A 108 5.23 11.04 10.01
C VAL A 108 5.24 11.79 11.35
N GLY A 109 4.08 12.27 11.76
CA GLY A 109 3.90 13.02 12.99
C GLY A 109 3.97 12.13 14.23
N ASP A 110 3.87 12.77 15.40
CA ASP A 110 3.88 12.07 16.68
C ASP A 110 2.54 11.39 17.00
N ALA A 111 1.46 11.70 16.27
CA ALA A 111 0.14 11.13 16.51
C ALA A 111 0.15 9.60 16.48
N VAL A 112 0.90 8.99 15.57
CA VAL A 112 1.01 7.53 15.50
C VAL A 112 1.87 6.96 16.63
N LYS A 113 2.92 7.67 17.07
CA LYS A 113 3.74 7.25 18.23
C LYS A 113 2.96 7.33 19.54
N GLU A 114 2.11 8.34 19.67
CA GLU A 114 1.24 8.55 20.82
C GLU A 114 0.08 7.55 20.89
N ASN A 115 -0.14 6.75 19.83
CA ASN A 115 -1.23 5.80 19.74
C ASN A 115 -0.71 4.40 19.31
N PRO A 116 0.00 3.67 20.20
CA PRO A 116 0.60 2.37 19.87
C PRO A 116 -0.43 1.28 19.52
N SER A 117 -1.70 1.45 19.90
CA SER A 117 -2.81 0.56 19.52
C SER A 117 -3.03 0.44 18.02
N PHE A 118 -2.48 1.36 17.22
CA PHE A 118 -2.53 1.31 15.75
C PHE A 118 -1.43 0.44 15.13
N GLY A 119 -0.55 -0.19 15.93
CA GLY A 119 0.42 -1.19 15.45
C GLY A 119 1.57 -0.63 14.61
N ILE A 120 1.77 0.69 14.65
CA ILE A 120 2.94 1.38 14.08
C ILE A 120 3.83 1.78 15.26
N GLU A 121 5.02 1.18 15.29
CA GLU A 121 6.00 1.35 16.35
C GLU A 121 7.12 2.29 15.90
N SER A 122 8.06 2.56 16.81
CA SER A 122 9.24 3.38 16.52
C SER A 122 10.01 2.88 15.30
N LYS A 123 10.15 1.56 15.12
CA LYS A 123 10.86 0.97 13.98
C LYS A 123 10.26 1.36 12.63
N GLN A 124 8.93 1.44 12.51
CA GLN A 124 8.28 1.88 11.27
C GLN A 124 8.45 3.38 11.03
N VAL A 125 8.43 4.20 12.08
CA VAL A 125 8.68 5.64 11.96
C VAL A 125 10.13 5.91 11.57
N ASP A 126 11.08 5.18 12.14
CA ASP A 126 12.49 5.28 11.80
C ASP A 126 12.75 4.85 10.35
N ALA A 127 12.16 3.72 9.93
CA ALA A 127 12.23 3.25 8.55
C ALA A 127 11.65 4.27 7.57
N TYR A 128 10.53 4.93 7.93
CA TYR A 128 9.96 6.01 7.14
C TYR A 128 10.93 7.18 6.93
N VAL A 129 11.58 7.62 8.00
CA VAL A 129 12.54 8.74 7.96
C VAL A 129 13.77 8.36 7.14
N LYS A 130 14.36 7.19 7.40
CA LYS A 130 15.55 6.70 6.69
C LYS A 130 15.29 6.54 5.19
N THR A 131 14.15 5.93 4.83
CA THR A 131 13.74 5.78 3.42
C THR A 131 13.63 7.12 2.70
N GLY A 132 13.18 8.18 3.39
CA GLY A 132 13.13 9.52 2.80
C GLY A 132 14.50 10.10 2.47
N THR A 133 15.46 9.93 3.37
CA THR A 133 16.84 10.39 3.17
C THR A 133 17.54 9.62 2.04
N THR A 134 17.32 8.31 1.96
CA THR A 134 17.95 7.46 0.94
C THR A 134 17.36 7.68 -0.45
N ILE A 135 16.05 7.90 -0.58
CA ILE A 135 15.42 8.27 -1.87
C ILE A 135 16.04 9.53 -2.48
N ALA A 136 16.29 10.57 -1.68
CA ALA A 136 16.91 11.80 -2.16
C ALA A 136 18.32 11.57 -2.76
N LYS A 137 19.08 10.63 -2.19
CA LYS A 137 20.39 10.22 -2.70
C LYS A 137 20.28 9.53 -4.06
N TRP A 138 19.32 8.63 -4.27
CA TRP A 138 19.23 7.87 -5.52
C TRP A 138 18.72 8.69 -6.71
N ILE A 139 17.86 9.69 -6.47
CA ILE A 139 17.36 10.59 -7.51
C ILE A 139 18.50 11.34 -8.22
N THR A 140 19.65 11.52 -7.56
CA THR A 140 20.82 12.23 -8.11
C THR A 140 21.88 11.31 -8.71
N SER A 141 21.65 9.99 -8.76
CA SER A 141 22.63 9.01 -9.24
C SER A 141 22.70 8.94 -10.78
N GLY A 142 23.90 8.98 -11.35
CA GLY A 142 24.13 9.05 -12.80
C GLY A 142 24.21 7.71 -13.56
N ILE A 143 24.29 6.57 -12.86
CA ILE A 143 24.37 5.24 -13.51
C ILE A 143 23.16 4.40 -13.12
N GLN A 144 22.28 4.18 -14.10
CA GLN A 144 20.95 3.59 -13.96
C GLN A 144 20.95 2.25 -13.19
N GLN A 145 21.65 1.24 -13.72
CA GLN A 145 21.70 -0.10 -13.11
C GLN A 145 22.31 -0.08 -11.70
N ARG A 146 23.34 0.75 -11.49
CA ARG A 146 23.97 0.90 -10.18
C ARG A 146 23.00 1.52 -9.17
N ALA A 147 22.25 2.55 -9.59
CA ALA A 147 21.26 3.19 -8.74
C ALA A 147 20.14 2.23 -8.32
N VAL A 148 19.63 1.41 -9.26
CA VAL A 148 18.63 0.37 -8.95
C VAL A 148 19.18 -0.65 -7.95
N ARG A 149 20.38 -1.18 -8.21
CA ARG A 149 21.03 -2.13 -7.29
C ARG A 149 21.23 -1.53 -5.91
N ASP A 150 21.82 -0.36 -5.84
CA ASP A 150 22.15 0.27 -4.56
C ASP A 150 20.86 0.60 -3.78
N MET A 151 19.78 1.00 -4.46
CA MET A 151 18.46 1.19 -3.86
C MET A 151 17.85 -0.10 -3.28
N LEU A 152 17.99 -1.22 -4.00
CA LEU A 152 17.50 -2.51 -3.52
C LEU A 152 18.30 -3.00 -2.30
N LEU A 153 19.63 -2.88 -2.34
CA LEU A 153 20.52 -3.33 -1.26
C LEU A 153 20.42 -2.44 -0.01
N GLU A 154 20.49 -1.11 -0.16
CA GLU A 154 20.47 -0.16 0.96
C GLU A 154 19.05 0.03 1.52
N GLY A 155 18.02 -0.09 0.68
CA GLY A 155 16.63 0.21 1.04
C GLY A 155 15.81 -0.96 1.55
N LYS A 156 16.36 -2.19 1.55
CA LYS A 156 15.57 -3.40 1.85
C LYS A 156 14.90 -3.35 3.20
N ASP A 157 15.68 -3.24 4.27
CA ASP A 157 15.16 -3.44 5.61
C ASP A 157 14.14 -2.35 5.99
N ASP A 158 14.39 -1.10 5.57
CA ASP A 158 13.45 0.00 5.80
C ASP A 158 12.16 -0.19 4.99
N PHE A 159 12.25 -0.60 3.73
CA PHE A 159 11.05 -0.82 2.90
C PHE A 159 10.21 -2.01 3.38
N GLU A 160 10.85 -3.12 3.75
CA GLU A 160 10.18 -4.28 4.35
C GLU A 160 9.49 -3.89 5.67
N THR A 161 10.13 -3.07 6.50
CA THR A 161 9.55 -2.55 7.75
C THR A 161 8.32 -1.68 7.48
N ILE A 162 8.33 -0.85 6.42
CA ILE A 162 7.15 -0.07 6.01
C ILE A 162 6.01 -1.00 5.57
N LEU A 163 6.30 -2.02 4.75
CA LEU A 163 5.30 -2.99 4.31
C LEU A 163 4.71 -3.79 5.49
N GLU A 164 5.53 -4.17 6.47
CA GLU A 164 5.07 -4.78 7.72
C GLU A 164 4.07 -3.86 8.45
N GLY A 165 4.40 -2.56 8.55
CA GLY A 165 3.49 -1.57 9.12
C GLY A 165 2.16 -1.47 8.37
N MET A 166 2.19 -1.47 7.03
CA MET A 166 0.98 -1.44 6.21
C MET A 166 0.12 -2.71 6.40
N ASP A 167 0.75 -3.88 6.53
CA ASP A 167 0.07 -5.15 6.79
C ASP A 167 -0.55 -5.19 8.19
N ASN A 168 0.15 -4.67 9.22
CA ASN A 168 -0.38 -4.51 10.57
C ASN A 168 -1.63 -3.61 10.59
N LEU A 169 -1.56 -2.46 9.91
CA LEU A 169 -2.68 -1.53 9.78
C LEU A 169 -3.86 -2.17 9.06
N LEU A 170 -3.61 -2.92 7.99
CA LEU A 170 -4.68 -3.59 7.25
C LEU A 170 -5.43 -4.60 8.12
N ARG A 171 -4.72 -5.35 8.99
CA ARG A 171 -5.36 -6.25 9.96
C ARG A 171 -6.22 -5.49 10.97
N LEU A 172 -5.75 -4.35 11.46
CA LEU A 172 -6.54 -3.48 12.33
C LEU A 172 -7.81 -3.01 11.62
N TYR A 173 -7.69 -2.51 10.38
CA TYR A 173 -8.81 -2.02 9.60
C TYR A 173 -9.86 -3.12 9.37
N LYS A 174 -9.40 -4.33 9.02
CA LYS A 174 -10.26 -5.49 8.85
C LYS A 174 -11.00 -5.85 10.14
N LYS A 175 -10.33 -5.84 11.29
CA LYS A 175 -10.96 -6.09 12.59
C LYS A 175 -12.00 -5.02 12.94
N THR A 176 -11.71 -3.75 12.67
CA THR A 176 -12.67 -2.66 12.85
C THR A 176 -13.88 -2.83 11.94
N HIS A 177 -13.67 -3.21 10.68
CA HIS A 177 -14.73 -3.54 9.74
C HIS A 177 -15.61 -4.71 10.20
N GLU A 178 -15.00 -5.79 10.71
CA GLU A 178 -15.73 -6.94 11.25
C GLU A 178 -16.57 -6.56 12.48
N ASN A 179 -16.08 -5.65 13.31
CA ASN A 179 -16.84 -5.14 14.46
C ASN A 179 -18.01 -4.26 13.99
N GLU A 180 -17.76 -3.32 13.07
CA GLU A 180 -18.78 -2.47 12.47
C GLU A 180 -19.90 -3.33 11.84
N LYS A 181 -19.53 -4.34 11.04
CA LYS A 181 -20.47 -5.29 10.43
C LYS A 181 -21.38 -5.95 11.47
N LYS A 182 -20.80 -6.40 12.59
CA LYS A 182 -21.57 -7.03 13.69
C LYS A 182 -22.52 -6.05 14.36
N ILE A 183 -22.08 -4.81 14.60
CA ILE A 183 -22.91 -3.74 15.18
C ILE A 183 -24.10 -3.45 14.26
N VAL A 184 -23.82 -3.14 12.99
CA VAL A 184 -24.85 -2.68 12.04
C VAL A 184 -25.82 -3.80 11.68
N LEU A 185 -25.31 -4.95 11.23
CA LEU A 185 -26.19 -6.05 10.84
C LEU A 185 -26.88 -6.67 12.05
N GLY A 186 -26.18 -6.81 13.18
CA GLY A 186 -26.76 -7.32 14.42
C GLY A 186 -27.92 -6.45 14.91
N PHE A 187 -27.75 -5.12 14.90
CA PHE A 187 -28.83 -4.20 15.24
C PHE A 187 -30.05 -4.40 14.33
N LEU A 188 -29.84 -4.44 13.00
CA LEU A 188 -30.92 -4.53 12.03
C LEU A 188 -31.67 -5.88 12.13
N GLU A 189 -30.93 -6.98 12.22
CA GLU A 189 -31.49 -8.34 12.29
C GLU A 189 -32.27 -8.54 13.59
N ILE A 190 -31.72 -8.11 14.73
CA ILE A 190 -32.42 -8.19 16.03
C ILE A 190 -33.66 -7.30 16.03
N SER A 191 -33.59 -6.09 15.46
CA SER A 191 -34.74 -5.18 15.35
C SER A 191 -35.87 -5.80 14.54
N MET A 192 -35.56 -6.49 13.44
CA MET A 192 -36.56 -7.19 12.61
C MET A 192 -37.25 -8.34 13.35
N ILE A 193 -36.56 -9.00 14.28
CA ILE A 193 -37.11 -10.11 15.08
C ILE A 193 -37.95 -9.59 16.26
N THR A 194 -37.41 -8.60 16.97
CA THR A 194 -38.02 -8.07 18.20
C THR A 194 -39.15 -7.08 17.94
N HIS A 195 -39.07 -6.34 16.84
CA HIS A 195 -40.02 -5.32 16.43
C HIS A 195 -40.39 -5.49 14.94
N PRO A 196 -41.02 -6.62 14.57
CA PRO A 196 -41.32 -6.90 13.17
C PRO A 196 -42.26 -5.82 12.59
N PRO A 197 -41.94 -5.25 11.42
CA PRO A 197 -42.80 -4.25 10.79
C PRO A 197 -44.15 -4.86 10.42
N GLN A 198 -45.23 -4.18 10.80
CA GLN A 198 -46.60 -4.60 10.47
C GLN A 198 -47.00 -4.17 9.06
N ASP A 199 -46.43 -3.06 8.57
CA ASP A 199 -46.67 -2.55 7.23
C ASP A 199 -45.80 -3.30 6.18
N PRO A 200 -46.39 -3.87 5.11
CA PRO A 200 -45.64 -4.62 4.10
C PRO A 200 -44.59 -3.80 3.32
N ILE A 201 -44.83 -2.49 3.12
CA ILE A 201 -43.87 -1.60 2.46
C ILE A 201 -42.67 -1.40 3.38
N VAL A 202 -42.92 -1.12 4.67
CA VAL A 202 -41.84 -0.97 5.66
C VAL A 202 -41.06 -2.28 5.80
N ALA A 203 -41.74 -3.43 5.84
CA ALA A 203 -41.09 -4.74 5.89
C ALA A 203 -40.21 -5.01 4.67
N THR A 204 -40.68 -4.63 3.48
CA THR A 204 -39.93 -4.78 2.22
C THR A 204 -38.71 -3.86 2.19
N LEU A 205 -38.88 -2.59 2.59
CA LEU A 205 -37.79 -1.63 2.67
C LEU A 205 -36.71 -2.05 3.67
N ALA A 206 -37.12 -2.56 4.85
CA ALA A 206 -36.18 -3.05 5.85
C ALA A 206 -35.36 -4.24 5.33
N LYS A 207 -36.00 -5.20 4.65
CA LYS A 207 -35.30 -6.35 4.02
C LYS A 207 -34.32 -5.89 2.94
N ALA A 208 -34.76 -5.00 2.05
CA ALA A 208 -33.90 -4.44 1.00
C ALA A 208 -32.70 -3.70 1.60
N TYR A 209 -32.91 -2.94 2.68
CA TYR A 209 -31.83 -2.23 3.38
C TYR A 209 -30.82 -3.17 4.03
N ILE A 210 -31.28 -4.25 4.68
CA ILE A 210 -30.40 -5.28 5.25
C ILE A 210 -29.57 -5.95 4.17
N GLN A 211 -30.21 -6.33 3.06
CA GLN A 211 -29.52 -6.96 1.94
C GLN A 211 -28.44 -6.03 1.36
N ASP A 212 -28.77 -4.75 1.11
CA ASP A 212 -27.81 -3.74 0.65
C ASP A 212 -26.61 -3.62 1.61
N LYS A 213 -26.85 -3.63 2.93
CA LYS A 213 -25.77 -3.61 3.93
C LYS A 213 -24.92 -4.87 3.87
N GLN A 214 -25.52 -6.04 3.78
CA GLN A 214 -24.79 -7.31 3.67
C GLN A 214 -23.88 -7.32 2.43
N GLU A 215 -24.40 -6.91 1.27
CA GLU A 215 -23.64 -6.80 0.02
C GLU A 215 -22.47 -5.82 0.16
N LYS A 216 -22.68 -4.64 0.75
CA LYS A 216 -21.62 -3.65 1.01
C LYS A 216 -20.52 -4.21 1.92
N TYR A 217 -20.88 -4.88 3.01
CA TYR A 217 -19.90 -5.47 3.92
C TYR A 217 -19.10 -6.59 3.24
N SER A 218 -19.74 -7.44 2.43
CA SER A 218 -19.08 -8.49 1.66
C SER A 218 -18.16 -7.93 0.57
N ALA A 219 -18.58 -6.87 -0.14
CA ALA A 219 -17.73 -6.21 -1.12
C ALA A 219 -16.45 -5.62 -0.48
N ALA A 220 -16.57 -5.02 0.70
CA ALA A 220 -15.42 -4.53 1.46
C ALA A 220 -14.50 -5.66 1.94
N GLU A 221 -15.03 -6.81 2.37
CA GLU A 221 -14.23 -7.99 2.74
C GLU A 221 -13.35 -8.47 1.58
N VAL A 222 -13.89 -8.46 0.36
CA VAL A 222 -13.12 -8.77 -0.86
C VAL A 222 -11.99 -7.76 -1.07
N LYS A 223 -12.25 -6.45 -0.85
CA LYS A 223 -11.21 -5.42 -0.93
C LYS A 223 -10.11 -5.63 0.11
N TYR A 224 -10.44 -5.99 1.35
CA TYR A 224 -9.44 -6.31 2.38
C TYR A 224 -8.56 -7.49 1.98
N ALA A 225 -9.17 -8.57 1.46
CA ALA A 225 -8.41 -9.74 0.99
C ALA A 225 -7.49 -9.41 -0.20
N ALA A 226 -7.97 -8.60 -1.16
CA ALA A 226 -7.16 -8.16 -2.28
C ALA A 226 -6.01 -7.24 -1.85
N ALA A 227 -6.26 -6.33 -0.90
CA ALA A 227 -5.25 -5.46 -0.31
C ALA A 227 -4.13 -6.27 0.37
N GLU A 228 -4.51 -7.27 1.19
CA GLU A 228 -3.56 -8.12 1.92
C GLU A 228 -2.70 -8.93 0.95
N LYS A 229 -3.32 -9.53 -0.07
CA LYS A 229 -2.60 -10.27 -1.10
C LYS A 229 -1.62 -9.37 -1.87
N GLY A 230 -2.01 -8.14 -2.18
CA GLY A 230 -1.15 -7.23 -2.92
C GLY A 230 0.05 -6.73 -2.12
N ILE A 231 -0.10 -6.42 -0.82
CA ILE A 231 1.04 -6.08 0.05
C ILE A 231 2.04 -7.24 0.10
N LYS A 232 1.56 -8.48 0.27
CA LYS A 232 2.41 -9.68 0.24
C LYS A 232 3.14 -9.85 -1.08
N LYS A 233 2.45 -9.65 -2.22
CA LYS A 233 3.04 -9.74 -3.56
C LYS A 233 4.10 -8.66 -3.81
N ILE A 234 3.91 -7.45 -3.28
CA ILE A 234 4.93 -6.38 -3.31
C ILE A 234 6.16 -6.80 -2.50
N ALA A 235 5.97 -7.33 -1.29
CA ALA A 235 7.06 -7.81 -0.45
C ALA A 235 7.84 -8.96 -1.12
N GLU A 236 7.12 -9.94 -1.71
CA GLU A 236 7.71 -11.04 -2.47
C GLU A 236 8.56 -10.54 -3.65
N GLY A 237 8.02 -9.62 -4.45
CA GLY A 237 8.74 -9.08 -5.61
C GLY A 237 9.94 -8.23 -5.21
N HIS A 238 9.82 -7.41 -4.17
CA HIS A 238 10.96 -6.65 -3.64
C HIS A 238 12.06 -7.57 -3.12
N SER A 239 11.71 -8.60 -2.35
CA SER A 239 12.65 -9.59 -1.83
C SER A 239 13.37 -10.35 -2.97
N ALA A 240 12.63 -10.73 -4.02
CA ALA A 240 13.20 -11.35 -5.21
C ALA A 240 14.18 -10.42 -5.93
N LEU A 241 13.82 -9.15 -6.14
CA LEU A 241 14.71 -8.16 -6.74
C LEU A 241 15.97 -7.94 -5.89
N HIS A 242 15.84 -7.86 -4.56
CA HIS A 242 16.97 -7.73 -3.66
C HIS A 242 17.92 -8.93 -3.75
N LYS A 243 17.39 -10.16 -3.72
CA LYS A 243 18.18 -11.40 -3.83
C LYS A 243 19.03 -11.42 -5.10
N HIS A 244 18.53 -10.84 -6.18
CA HIS A 244 19.18 -10.77 -7.48
C HIS A 244 19.76 -9.37 -7.79
N ALA A 245 19.92 -8.49 -6.80
CA ALA A 245 20.30 -7.10 -7.05
C ALA A 245 21.66 -6.96 -7.78
N GLN A 246 22.57 -7.92 -7.62
CA GLN A 246 23.86 -7.93 -8.32
C GLN A 246 23.74 -8.29 -9.80
N ASP A 247 22.71 -9.06 -10.18
CA ASP A 247 22.42 -9.44 -11.56
C ASP A 247 20.89 -9.53 -11.76
N LEU A 248 20.31 -8.39 -12.15
CA LEU A 248 18.88 -8.26 -12.41
C LEU A 248 18.48 -8.84 -13.79
N SER A 249 19.46 -9.31 -14.58
CA SER A 249 19.22 -9.83 -15.92
C SER A 249 19.00 -11.34 -15.97
N VAL A 250 19.17 -12.03 -14.82
CA VAL A 250 19.02 -13.48 -14.67
C VAL A 250 17.68 -13.94 -15.23
N ASP A 251 17.73 -14.94 -16.12
CA ASP A 251 16.55 -15.42 -16.86
C ASP A 251 15.45 -16.01 -15.96
N GLU A 252 15.80 -16.49 -14.77
CA GLU A 252 14.83 -16.95 -13.76
C GLU A 252 14.06 -15.81 -13.10
N LEU A 253 14.67 -14.61 -12.99
CA LEU A 253 14.07 -13.46 -12.31
C LEU A 253 12.98 -12.81 -13.15
N LYS A 254 13.21 -12.66 -14.45
CA LYS A 254 12.28 -11.99 -15.39
C LYS A 254 10.86 -12.58 -15.34
N PRO A 255 10.63 -13.90 -15.53
CA PRO A 255 9.28 -14.46 -15.50
C PRO A 255 8.64 -14.33 -14.12
N LEU A 256 9.41 -14.45 -13.03
CA LEU A 256 8.92 -14.26 -11.67
C LEU A 256 8.39 -12.84 -11.45
N ILE A 257 9.21 -11.82 -11.74
CA ILE A 257 8.85 -10.41 -11.56
C ILE A 257 7.70 -10.00 -12.47
N LYS A 258 7.68 -10.50 -13.71
CA LYS A 258 6.58 -10.29 -14.64
C LYS A 258 5.26 -10.83 -14.10
N ASN A 259 5.25 -12.07 -13.60
CA ASN A 259 4.03 -12.68 -13.02
C ASN A 259 3.54 -11.88 -11.80
N LEU A 260 4.47 -11.46 -10.93
CA LEU A 260 4.13 -10.63 -9.76
C LEU A 260 3.55 -9.28 -10.16
N SER A 261 4.10 -8.62 -11.19
CA SER A 261 3.56 -7.37 -11.73
C SER A 261 2.14 -7.55 -12.26
N GLN A 262 1.87 -8.62 -13.02
CA GLN A 262 0.55 -8.94 -13.54
C GLN A 262 -0.46 -9.25 -12.43
N ASP A 263 -0.06 -9.99 -11.40
CA ASP A 263 -0.88 -10.28 -10.23
C ASP A 263 -1.27 -8.98 -9.49
N ILE A 264 -0.29 -8.08 -9.27
CA ILE A 264 -0.52 -6.79 -8.61
C ILE A 264 -1.45 -5.91 -9.46
N GLN A 265 -1.25 -5.88 -10.78
CA GLN A 265 -2.14 -5.17 -11.70
C GLN A 265 -3.57 -5.69 -11.62
N ALA A 266 -3.76 -7.01 -11.64
CA ALA A 266 -5.08 -7.63 -11.55
C ALA A 266 -5.76 -7.31 -10.21
N LEU A 267 -5.02 -7.37 -9.09
CA LEU A 267 -5.52 -7.00 -7.77
C LEU A 267 -5.91 -5.52 -7.70
N ARG A 268 -5.11 -4.63 -8.28
CA ARG A 268 -5.41 -3.20 -8.35
C ARG A 268 -6.68 -2.93 -9.15
N VAL A 269 -6.83 -3.56 -10.31
CA VAL A 269 -8.05 -3.43 -11.14
C VAL A 269 -9.26 -3.93 -10.37
N HIS A 270 -9.14 -5.04 -9.65
CA HIS A 270 -10.21 -5.56 -8.79
C HIS A 270 -10.61 -4.54 -7.72
N LEU A 271 -9.63 -3.96 -7.00
CA LEU A 271 -9.87 -2.92 -5.99
C LEU A 271 -10.59 -1.69 -6.56
N GLN A 272 -10.27 -1.31 -7.80
CA GLN A 272 -10.89 -0.18 -8.49
C GLN A 272 -12.29 -0.51 -9.03
N ALA A 273 -12.52 -1.73 -9.51
CA ALA A 273 -13.80 -2.16 -10.05
C ALA A 273 -14.87 -2.30 -8.97
N ALA A 274 -14.49 -2.67 -7.74
CA ALA A 274 -15.40 -2.71 -6.59
C ALA A 274 -15.79 -1.31 -6.05
N ARG A 275 -15.56 -0.23 -6.82
CA ARG A 275 -16.02 1.14 -6.53
C ARG A 275 -17.40 1.45 -7.10
N SER A 276 -17.84 0.71 -8.12
CA SER A 276 -19.19 0.77 -8.70
C SER A 276 -20.16 -0.15 -7.97
#